data_AF-A0A124FSD1-F1
#
_entry.id   AF-A0A124FSD1-F1
#
_cell.length_a   1.000
_cell.length_b   1.000
_cell.length_c   1.000
_cell.angle_alpha   90.00
_cell.angle_beta   90.00
_cell.angle_gamma   90.00
#
_symmetry.space_group_name_H-M   'P 1'
#
loop_
_entity.id
_entity.type
_entity.pdbx_description
1 polymer ?
#
loop_
_entity_poly.entity_id
_entity_poly.type
_entity_poly.pdbx_seq_one_letter_code
_entity_poly.pdbx_strand_id
1 'polypeptide(L)' 'MVTDLAKGKTLEEAMKITRDDVATELEGLPPKKMHCSNLAADALHAAIEDYREKQKKE' A
#
# COMPACT_ATOMS: atom_id res chain seq x y z
N MET A 1 -2.85 -9.96 -0.53
CA MET A 1 -2.89 -8.79 -1.45
C MET A 1 -2.66 -7.50 -0.65
N VAL A 2 -2.29 -6.36 -1.24
CA VAL A 2 -1.98 -5.10 -0.48
C VAL A 2 -3.13 -4.65 0.44
N THR A 3 -4.37 -4.89 0.01
CA THR A 3 -5.58 -4.61 0.81
C THR A 3 -5.69 -5.48 2.05
N ASP A 4 -5.20 -6.72 2.00
CA ASP A 4 -5.19 -7.62 3.15
C ASP A 4 -4.14 -7.19 4.16
N LEU A 5 -2.97 -6.72 3.69
CA LEU A 5 -1.93 -6.13 4.53
C LEU A 5 -2.44 -4.87 5.25
N ALA A 6 -3.24 -4.04 4.57
CA ALA A 6 -3.76 -2.80 5.15
C ALA A 6 -4.98 -3.02 6.08
N LYS A 7 -5.68 -4.15 5.97
CA LYS A 7 -6.93 -4.39 6.69
C LYS A 7 -6.70 -4.48 8.20
N GLY A 8 -7.48 -3.71 8.97
CA GLY A 8 -7.40 -3.69 10.43
C GLY A 8 -6.22 -2.88 11.00
N LYS A 9 -5.36 -2.32 10.14
CA LYS A 9 -4.30 -1.38 10.53
C LYS A 9 -4.83 0.04 10.62
N THR A 10 -4.19 0.85 11.45
CA THR A 10 -4.36 2.30 11.45
C THR A 10 -3.78 2.92 10.16
N LEU A 11 -4.19 4.15 9.83
CA LEU A 11 -3.66 4.87 8.66
C LEU A 11 -2.13 5.05 8.73
N GLU A 12 -1.57 5.23 9.93
CA GLU A 12 -0.12 5.36 10.11
C GLU A 12 0.61 4.04 9.86
N GLU A 13 0.05 2.92 10.30
CA GLU A 13 0.61 1.60 10.04
C GLU A 13 0.46 1.20 8.56
N ALA A 14 -0.65 1.57 7.93
CA ALA A 14 -0.87 1.33 6.51
C ALA A 14 0.10 2.14 5.64
N MET A 15 0.50 3.35 6.06
CA MET A 15 1.55 4.15 5.39
C MET A 15 2.96 3.59 5.53
N LYS A 16 3.17 2.64 6.43
CA LYS A 16 4.47 1.95 6.56
C LYS A 16 4.58 0.74 5.62
N ILE A 17 3.50 0.37 4.92
CA ILE A 17 3.52 -0.77 4.00
C ILE A 17 4.39 -0.41 2.81
N THR A 18 5.48 -1.15 2.65
CA THR A 18 6.44 -0.95 1.58
C THR A 18 6.15 -1.86 0.38
N ARG A 19 6.83 -1.57 -0.72
CA ARG A 19 6.78 -2.39 -1.93
C ARG A 19 7.31 -3.80 -1.67
N ASP A 20 8.30 -3.92 -0.80
CA ASP A 20 8.90 -5.20 -0.41
C ASP A 20 7.93 -6.03 0.44
N ASP A 21 7.14 -5.39 1.31
CA ASP A 21 6.07 -6.07 2.07
C ASP A 21 5.02 -6.66 1.11
N VAL A 22 4.63 -5.89 0.09
CA VAL A 22 3.67 -6.35 -0.93
C VAL A 22 4.27 -7.47 -1.79
N ALA A 23 5.54 -7.39 -2.17
CA ALA A 23 6.21 -8.42 -2.95
C ALA A 23 6.41 -9.72 -2.15
N THR A 24 6.67 -9.61 -0.85
CA THR A 24 6.82 -10.73 0.09
C THR A 24 5.49 -11.46 0.29
N GLU A 25 4.40 -10.70 0.47
CA GLU A 25 3.04 -11.25 0.62
C GLU A 25 2.55 -11.97 -0.65
N LEU A 26 3.08 -11.61 -1.82
CA LEU A 26 2.79 -12.29 -3.10
C LEU A 26 3.67 -13.52 -3.35
N GLU A 27 4.30 -14.07 -2.29
CA GLU A 27 5.20 -15.24 -2.32
C GLU A 27 6.43 -15.08 -3.25
N GLY A 28 6.82 -13.83 -3.50
CA GLY A 28 7.90 -13.51 -4.41
C GLY A 28 7.42 -13.49 -5.87
N LEU A 29 7.35 -12.30 -6.43
CA LEU A 29 7.13 -12.13 -7.86
C LEU A 29 8.44 -12.42 -8.64
N PRO A 30 8.37 -13.09 -9.80
CA PRO A 30 9.52 -13.17 -10.70
C PRO A 30 10.09 -11.76 -10.95
N PRO A 31 11.42 -11.58 -11.10
CA PRO A 31 12.05 -10.25 -11.16
C PRO A 31 11.40 -9.28 -12.16
N LYS A 32 10.88 -9.82 -13.27
CA LYS A 32 10.21 -9.07 -14.34
C LYS A 32 8.83 -8.51 -13.95
N LYS A 33 8.22 -9.01 -12.87
CA LYS A 33 6.90 -8.60 -12.35
C LYS A 33 6.99 -7.78 -11.05
N MET A 34 8.19 -7.55 -10.50
CA MET A 34 8.42 -6.69 -9.33
C MET A 34 7.94 -5.24 -9.53
N HIS A 35 7.83 -4.74 -10.75
CA HIS A 35 7.29 -3.40 -10.99
C HIS A 35 5.79 -3.29 -10.63
N CYS A 36 5.04 -4.41 -10.72
CA CYS A 36 3.60 -4.42 -10.41
C CYS A 36 3.32 -4.31 -8.89
N SER A 37 4.24 -4.77 -8.04
CA SER A 37 4.17 -4.58 -6.58
C SER A 37 4.38 -3.12 -6.18
N ASN A 38 5.12 -2.34 -6.99
CA ASN A 38 5.37 -0.93 -6.72
C ASN A 38 4.09 -0.09 -6.81
N LEU A 39 3.26 -0.37 -7.82
CA LEU A 39 2.01 0.35 -8.06
C LEU A 39 1.00 0.16 -6.93
N ALA A 40 0.98 -1.02 -6.30
CA ALA A 40 0.02 -1.34 -5.25
C ALA A 40 0.29 -0.57 -3.95
N ALA A 41 1.55 -0.47 -3.51
CA ALA A 41 1.93 0.31 -2.34
C ALA A 41 1.74 1.82 -2.60
N ASP A 42 2.15 2.30 -3.78
CA ASP A 42 1.98 3.71 -4.15
C ASP A 42 0.49 4.12 -4.19
N ALA A 43 -0.38 3.25 -4.74
CA ALA A 43 -1.81 3.50 -4.77
C ALA A 43 -2.45 3.52 -3.37
N LEU A 44 -2.00 2.65 -2.46
CA LEU A 44 -2.45 2.67 -1.07
C LEU A 44 -2.09 4.01 -0.39
N HIS A 45 -0.86 4.46 -0.57
CA HIS A 45 -0.40 5.71 0.00
C HIS A 45 -1.18 6.92 -0.52
N ALA A 46 -1.36 7.00 -1.85
CA ALA A 46 -2.15 8.05 -2.47
C ALA A 46 -3.60 8.08 -1.96
N ALA A 47 -4.22 6.91 -1.75
CA ALA A 47 -5.57 6.83 -1.20
C ALA A 47 -5.65 7.32 0.26
N ILE A 48 -4.63 7.03 1.08
CA ILE A 48 -4.55 7.53 2.47
C ILE A 48 -4.36 9.04 2.51
N GLU A 49 -3.52 9.58 1.62
CA GLU A 49 -3.31 11.03 1.48
C GLU A 49 -4.59 11.75 1.05
N ASP A 50 -5.27 11.26 0.00
CA ASP A 50 -6.55 11.81 -0.47
C ASP A 50 -7.61 11.80 0.65
N TYR A 51 -7.70 10.72 1.43
CA TYR A 51 -8.58 10.65 2.59
C TYR A 51 -8.24 11.75 3.62
N ARG A 52 -6.96 11.89 3.98
CA ARG A 52 -6.50 12.92 4.93
C ARG A 52 -6.76 14.35 4.43
N GLU A 53 -6.61 14.59 3.14
CA GLU A 53 -6.90 15.89 2.54
C GLU A 53 -8.39 16.22 2.58
N LYS A 54 -9.26 15.24 2.32
CA LYS A 54 -10.71 15.40 2.41
C LYS A 54 -11.16 15.69 3.84
N GLN A 55 -10.58 15.04 4.84
CA GLN A 55 -10.87 15.29 6.26
C GLN A 55 -10.43 16.68 6.76
N LYS A 56 -9.48 17.34 6.08
CA LYS A 56 -9.05 18.71 6.40
C LYS A 56 -9.92 19.81 5.76
N LYS A 57 -10.80 19.45 4.83
CA LYS A 57 -11.69 20.38 4.10
C LYS A 57 -13.07 20.52 4.73
N GLU A 58 -13.34 19.81 5.82
CA GLU A 58 -14.52 19.98 6.68
C GLU A 58 -14.14 20.77 7.94
#